data_AF-A0A8T4P4G0-F1
#
_entry.id   AF-A0A8T4P4G0-F1
#
_cell.length_a   1.000
_cell.length_b   1.000
_cell.length_c   1.000
_cell.angle_alpha   90.00
_cell.angle_beta   90.00
_cell.angle_gamma   90.00
#
_symmetry.space_group_name_H-M   'P 1'
#
loop_
_entity.id
_entity.type
_entity.pdbx_description
1 polymer ?
#
loop_
_entity_poly.entity_id
_entity_poly.type
_entity_poly.pdbx_seq_one_letter_code
_entity_poly.pdbx_strand_id
1 'polypeptide(L)' 'MKQKIIPIAAIFLVFILFLSACSSKESKSVCGNKIMEAGEQCDASGCTANQICTEKCKCETFSPPSLPE' A
#
# COMPACT_ATOMS: atom_id res chain seq x y z
N MET A 1 -10.40 52.64 5.12
CA MET A 1 -10.19 51.33 4.46
C MET A 1 -8.77 50.87 4.79
N LYS A 2 -8.58 49.97 5.77
CA LYS A 2 -7.26 49.47 6.18
C LYS A 2 -7.05 48.13 5.49
N GLN A 3 -6.43 48.12 4.31
CA GLN A 3 -6.03 46.89 3.63
C GLN A 3 -5.04 46.17 4.56
N LYS A 4 -5.48 45.11 5.23
CA LYS A 4 -4.62 44.28 6.08
C LYS A 4 -3.68 43.50 5.15
N ILE A 5 -2.54 44.10 4.83
CA ILE A 5 -1.45 43.42 4.12
C ILE A 5 -0.97 42.31 5.06
N ILE A 6 -1.47 41.10 4.83
CA ILE A 6 -1.06 39.92 5.59
C ILE A 6 0.44 39.77 5.33
N PRO A 7 1.30 39.72 6.38
CA PRO A 7 2.74 39.70 6.20
C PRO A 7 3.11 38.47 5.36
N ILE A 8 4.04 38.65 4.41
CA ILE A 8 4.52 37.59 3.51
C ILE A 8 4.93 36.33 4.29
N ALA A 9 5.46 36.51 5.51
CA ALA A 9 5.78 35.44 6.45
C ALA A 9 4.56 34.57 6.85
N ALA A 10 3.37 35.16 7.03
CA ALA A 10 2.15 34.42 7.34
C ALA A 10 1.61 33.66 6.12
N ILE A 11 1.77 34.21 4.90
CA ILE A 11 1.41 33.50 3.66
C ILE A 11 2.35 32.30 3.45
N PHE A 12 3.65 32.48 3.66
CA PHE A 12 4.64 31.40 3.58
C PHE A 12 4.39 30.31 4.63
N LEU A 13 4.03 30.68 5.87
CA LEU A 13 3.68 29.73 6.93
C LEU A 13 2.47 28.88 6.57
N VAL A 14 1.43 29.48 5.99
CA VAL A 14 0.25 28.76 5.51
C VAL A 14 0.62 27.82 4.36
N PHE A 15 1.46 28.26 3.43
CA PHE A 15 1.91 27.43 2.31
C PHE A 15 2.77 26.24 2.76
N ILE A 16 3.65 26.42 3.75
CA ILE A 16 4.45 25.35 4.36
C ILE A 16 3.57 24.31 5.06
N LEU A 17 2.50 24.75 5.75
CA LEU A 17 1.52 23.84 6.36
C LEU A 17 0.73 23.04 5.31
N PHE A 18 0.42 23.64 4.16
CA PHE A 18 -0.25 22.97 3.04
C PHE A 18 0.66 21.99 2.29
N LEU A 19 1.96 22.29 2.14
CA LEU A 19 2.93 21.42 1.46
C LEU A 19 3.30 20.17 2.27
N SER A 20 3.06 20.16 3.59
CA SER A 20 3.48 19.07 4.49
C SER A 20 2.46 17.92 4.59
N ALA A 21 1.32 18.00 3.89
CA ALA A 21 0.26 16.99 3.96
C ALA A 21 0.30 16.00 2.79
N CYS A 22 1.45 15.35 2.56
CA CYS A 22 1.45 14.10 1.80
C CYS A 22 1.33 12.93 2.78
N SER A 23 0.11 12.67 3.25
CA SER A 23 -0.20 11.37 3.87
C SER A 23 -0.17 10.34 2.74
N SER A 24 0.85 9.49 2.75
CA SER A 24 0.87 8.24 1.99
C SER A 24 -0.43 7.49 2.30
N LYS A 25 -1.41 7.67 1.41
CA LYS A 25 -2.72 7.03 1.51
C LYS A 25 -2.46 5.57 1.21
N GLU A 26 -2.25 4.77 2.25
CA GLU A 26 -2.02 3.35 2.11
C GLU A 26 -3.28 2.74 1.49
N SER A 27 -3.24 2.47 0.19
CA SER A 27 -4.27 1.69 -0.46
C SER A 27 -4.19 0.30 0.16
N LYS A 28 -5.25 -0.09 0.86
CA LYS A 28 -5.37 -1.45 1.37
C LYS A 28 -5.28 -2.40 0.18
N SER A 29 -4.24 -3.23 0.13
CA SER A 29 -4.07 -4.23 -0.92
C SER A 29 -5.25 -5.20 -0.94
N VAL A 30 -5.61 -5.66 -2.13
CA VAL A 30 -6.74 -6.55 -2.39
C VAL A 30 -6.23 -7.83 -3.03
N CYS A 31 -5.98 -8.82 -2.19
CA CYS A 31 -5.57 -10.13 -2.64
C CYS A 31 -6.64 -10.80 -3.54
N GLY A 32 -6.22 -11.33 -4.68
CA GLY A 32 -7.07 -12.04 -5.64
C GLY A 32 -7.61 -11.17 -6.78
N ASN A 33 -7.17 -9.92 -6.92
CA ASN A 33 -7.64 -9.01 -7.97
C ASN A 33 -6.79 -9.08 -9.27
N LYS A 34 -5.76 -9.92 -9.29
CA LYS A 34 -4.76 -10.11 -10.36
C LYS A 34 -3.85 -8.89 -10.57
N ILE A 35 -3.67 -8.06 -9.55
CA ILE A 35 -2.81 -6.88 -9.57
C ILE A 35 -1.81 -7.06 -8.43
N MET A 36 -0.51 -7.04 -8.73
CA MET A 36 0.51 -7.10 -7.68
C MET A 36 0.54 -5.77 -6.91
N GLU A 37 0.01 -5.77 -5.70
CA GLU A 37 -0.03 -4.59 -4.84
C GLU A 37 1.10 -4.60 -3.79
N ALA A 38 1.37 -3.44 -3.19
CA ALA A 38 2.40 -3.34 -2.16
C ALA A 38 2.05 -4.23 -0.96
N GLY A 39 2.99 -5.10 -0.55
CA GLY A 39 2.83 -6.03 0.57
C GLY A 39 2.44 -7.46 0.18
N GLU A 40 2.05 -7.68 -1.06
CA GLU A 40 1.74 -9.01 -1.61
C GLU A 40 3.02 -9.71 -2.12
N GLN A 41 3.06 -11.03 -2.01
CA GLN A 41 4.15 -11.84 -2.61
C GLN A 41 3.76 -12.45 -3.96
N CYS A 42 2.47 -12.54 -4.20
CA CYS A 42 1.85 -13.10 -5.39
C CYS A 42 0.40 -12.59 -5.45
N ASP A 43 -0.17 -12.57 -6.63
CA ASP A 43 -1.60 -12.37 -6.79
C ASP A 43 -2.11 -13.15 -8.02
N ALA A 44 -2.93 -14.18 -7.77
CA ALA A 44 -3.33 -15.26 -8.68
C ALA A 44 -2.18 -16.12 -9.27
N SER A 45 -0.97 -15.57 -9.40
CA SER A 45 0.24 -16.22 -9.90
C SER A 45 1.49 -15.49 -9.39
N GLY A 46 2.68 -16.01 -9.68
CA GLY A 46 3.96 -15.34 -9.35
C GLY A 46 4.78 -16.00 -8.24
N CYS A 47 4.30 -17.10 -7.64
CA CYS A 47 5.13 -17.93 -6.77
C CYS A 47 6.11 -18.79 -7.57
N THR A 48 7.21 -19.20 -6.93
CA THR A 48 8.20 -20.07 -7.56
C THR A 48 7.63 -21.47 -7.81
N ALA A 49 8.35 -22.29 -8.60
CA ALA A 49 8.00 -23.69 -8.79
C ALA A 49 7.78 -24.40 -7.43
N ASN A 50 6.74 -25.24 -7.37
CA ASN A 50 6.29 -25.97 -6.16
C ASN A 50 5.69 -25.10 -5.04
N GLN A 51 5.41 -23.83 -5.29
CA GLN A 51 4.67 -22.96 -4.37
C GLN A 51 3.28 -22.63 -4.90
N ILE A 52 2.33 -22.44 -3.99
CA ILE A 52 0.99 -21.94 -4.28
C ILE A 52 0.82 -20.54 -3.68
N CYS A 53 0.07 -19.71 -4.38
CA CYS A 53 -0.38 -18.43 -3.84
C CYS A 53 -1.59 -18.69 -2.94
N THR A 54 -1.46 -18.42 -1.64
CA THR A 54 -2.56 -18.58 -0.70
C THR A 54 -3.52 -17.39 -0.75
N GLU A 55 -4.70 -17.53 -0.14
CA GLU A 55 -5.67 -16.45 0.05
C GLU A 55 -5.14 -15.24 0.85
N LYS A 56 -3.96 -15.36 1.45
CA LYS A 56 -3.24 -14.29 2.14
C LYS A 56 -2.19 -13.62 1.25
N CYS A 57 -2.17 -13.93 -0.05
CA CYS A 57 -1.18 -13.47 -1.02
C CYS A 57 0.26 -13.72 -0.56
N LYS A 58 0.48 -14.93 -0.01
CA LYS A 58 1.78 -15.48 0.37
C LYS A 58 2.09 -16.70 -0.47
N CYS A 59 3.37 -16.87 -0.77
CA CYS A 59 3.84 -18.06 -1.45
C CYS A 59 4.22 -19.13 -0.44
N GLU A 60 3.49 -20.24 -0.44
CA GLU A 60 3.74 -21.38 0.44
C GLU A 60 4.07 -22.61 -0.38
N THR A 61 5.00 -23.44 0.09
CA THR A 61 5.29 -24.71 -0.55
C THR A 61 4.05 -25.59 -0.51
N PHE A 62 3.68 -26.16 -1.65
CA PHE A 62 2.59 -27.11 -1.70
C PHE A 62 2.96 -28.36 -0.89
N SER A 63 2.51 -28.42 0.36
CA SER A 63 2.56 -29.64 1.16
C SER A 63 1.19 -30.30 1.03
N PRO A 64 1.07 -31.45 0.34
CA PRO A 64 -0.17 -32.21 0.40
C PRO A 64 -0.48 -32.52 1.87
N PRO A 65 -1.77 -32.55 2.27
CA PRO A 65 -2.13 -32.96 3.62
C PRO A 65 -1.50 -34.33 3.87
N SER A 66 -0.80 -34.46 4.99
CA SER A 66 -0.26 -35.75 5.43
C SER A 66 -1.40 -36.76 5.41
N LEU A 67 -1.30 -37.76 4.52
CA LEU A 67 -2.28 -38.84 4.46
C LEU A 67 -2.43 -39.41 5.88
N PRO A 68 -3.65 -39.59 6.40
CA PRO A 68 -3.83 -40.41 7.58
C PRO A 68 -3.33 -41.83 7.25
N GLU A 69 -2.43 -42.37 8.08
CA GLU A 69 -2.02 -43.78 8.06
C GLU A 69 -3.23 -44.72 8.13
#